data_AF-A0A932T1A9-F1
#
_entry.id   AF-A0A932T1A9-F1
#
_cell.length_a   1.000
_cell.length_b   1.000
_cell.length_c   1.000
_cell.angle_alpha   90.00
_cell.angle_beta   90.00
_cell.angle_gamma   90.00
#
_symmetry.space_group_name_H-M   'P 1'
#
loop_
_entity.id
_entity.type
_entity.pdbx_description
1 polymer ?
#
loop_
_entity_poly.entity_id
_entity_poly.type
_entity_poly.pdbx_seq_one_letter_code
_entity_poly.pdbx_strand_id
1 'polypeptide(L)'
;LNLSAAIDILYRGACPGGLLQPLRRKQHPPLFEAADGSSPGLEPVITVSADAQQAADGQYTQLLAGLDAQIIFEGAGTTALVPAGNEPRLPQVISQLPLATFKPAGPQIQPVVVRSAQLGSSTWLYAVNGSSLPVAVELVLDCPATTVARLLTDADSTSLRAAPGKGSRVRFELAGNGLWAAELDSAGASVSETQVMFADEVLADMKQRIDRLQTNMKSAAQSRPRLSPETRAQAKNSRGALQAAAWEMTVRQADSFDGDEVRQLTKTVSSVKLAWEEGRYADCQRMLEGYWSQLLLSVPAESPPASSPRPKMTERLRDRLKR
;
A
#
# COMPACT_ATOMS: atom_id res chain seq x y z
N LEU A 1 -16.17 10.98 -22.36
CA LEU A 1 -14.81 11.02 -21.76
C LEU A 1 -14.86 10.17 -20.50
N ASN A 2 -14.45 8.90 -20.59
CA ASN A 2 -14.37 8.02 -19.42
C ASN A 2 -13.22 8.52 -18.54
N LEU A 3 -13.55 9.12 -17.41
CA LEU A 3 -12.58 9.46 -16.38
C LEU A 3 -12.00 8.14 -15.84
N SER A 4 -10.75 7.86 -16.22
CA SER A 4 -9.98 6.73 -15.71
C SER A 4 -9.88 6.82 -14.18
N ALA A 5 -9.95 5.69 -13.48
CA ALA A 5 -9.77 5.60 -12.03
C ALA A 5 -8.45 6.27 -11.56
N ALA A 6 -7.47 6.43 -12.44
CA ALA A 6 -6.22 7.14 -12.14
C ALA A 6 -6.41 8.66 -11.94
N ILE A 7 -7.38 9.29 -12.61
CA ILE A 7 -7.69 10.71 -12.42
C ILE A 7 -8.37 10.92 -11.05
N ASP A 8 -9.21 9.99 -10.63
CA ASP A 8 -9.88 10.05 -9.33
C ASP A 8 -8.89 9.93 -8.15
N ILE A 9 -7.77 9.23 -8.34
CA ILE A 9 -6.65 9.15 -7.38
C ILE A 9 -5.95 10.50 -7.22
N LEU A 10 -5.72 11.22 -8.33
CA LEU A 10 -5.11 12.56 -8.30
C LEU A 10 -5.99 13.59 -7.55
N TYR A 11 -7.32 13.44 -7.60
CA TYR A 11 -8.24 14.36 -6.92
C TYR A 11 -8.57 13.95 -5.47
N ARG A 12 -8.51 12.67 -5.11
CA ARG A 12 -8.75 12.21 -3.72
C ARG A 12 -7.51 12.21 -2.82
N GLY A 13 -6.30 12.23 -3.41
CA GLY A 13 -5.04 12.26 -2.67
C GLY A 13 -4.69 13.63 -2.07
N ALA A 14 -5.44 14.69 -2.39
CA ALA A 14 -5.27 15.98 -1.74
C ALA A 14 -5.63 15.85 -0.25
N CYS A 15 -4.61 15.88 0.62
CA CYS A 15 -4.78 15.92 2.06
C CYS A 15 -5.87 16.93 2.46
N PRO A 16 -6.73 16.62 3.44
CA PRO A 16 -7.61 17.59 4.06
C PRO A 16 -6.78 18.50 4.96
N GLY A 17 -6.02 19.40 4.34
CA GLY A 17 -5.11 20.36 4.95
C GLY A 17 -4.82 21.44 3.91
N GLY A 18 -5.77 22.37 3.76
CA GLY A 18 -5.78 23.36 2.70
C GLY A 18 -4.56 24.28 2.72
N LEU A 19 -3.92 24.41 1.55
CA LEU A 19 -3.04 25.53 1.19
C LEU A 19 -3.45 26.14 -0.17
N LEU A 20 -4.75 26.20 -0.44
CA LEU A 20 -5.29 27.17 -1.40
C LEU A 20 -6.01 28.26 -0.62
N GLN A 21 -5.22 29.13 0.03
CA GLN A 21 -5.72 30.45 0.37
C GLN A 21 -5.89 31.23 -0.94
N PRO A 22 -7.07 31.79 -1.24
CA PRO A 22 -7.19 32.75 -2.32
C PRO A 22 -6.30 33.95 -2.00
N LEU A 23 -5.45 34.34 -2.95
CA LEU A 23 -4.65 35.57 -2.94
C LEU A 23 -5.54 36.77 -2.54
N ARG A 24 -5.52 37.12 -1.26
CA ARG A 24 -6.12 38.37 -0.78
C ARG A 24 -5.21 39.52 -1.20
N ARG A 25 -5.81 40.43 -1.97
CA ARG A 25 -5.41 41.81 -2.25
C ARG A 25 -4.52 42.44 -1.16
N LYS A 26 -3.37 42.96 -1.62
CA LYS A 26 -2.54 44.04 -1.08
C LYS A 26 -2.95 44.55 0.32
N GLN A 27 -2.26 44.07 1.34
CA GLN A 27 -2.03 44.84 2.56
C GLN A 27 -0.57 45.29 2.58
N HIS A 28 -0.37 46.55 2.93
CA HIS A 28 0.93 47.21 3.03
C HIS A 28 1.89 46.44 3.94
N PRO A 29 3.19 46.35 3.60
CA PRO A 29 4.18 45.83 4.53
C PRO A 29 4.35 46.82 5.71
N PRO A 30 4.47 46.35 6.96
CA PRO A 30 5.00 47.18 8.02
C PRO A 30 6.48 47.47 7.71
N LEU A 31 6.85 48.73 7.91
CA LEU A 31 8.22 49.23 7.87
C LEU A 31 9.00 48.49 8.98
N PHE A 32 9.83 47.52 8.61
CA PHE A 32 10.78 46.90 9.53
C PHE A 32 12.00 47.82 9.63
N GLU A 33 12.20 48.39 10.81
CA GLU A 33 13.44 49.07 11.17
C GLU A 33 14.61 48.07 11.11
N ALA A 34 15.63 48.45 10.35
CA ALA A 34 16.90 47.73 10.26
C ALA A 34 17.64 47.82 11.60
N ALA A 35 17.54 46.76 12.41
CA ALA A 35 18.49 46.52 13.48
C ALA A 35 19.61 45.63 12.92
N ASP A 36 20.78 46.24 12.70
CA ASP A 36 22.02 45.55 12.40
C ASP A 36 22.38 44.61 13.55
N GLY A 37 22.14 43.32 13.35
CA GLY A 37 22.45 42.28 14.31
C GLY A 37 22.64 40.95 13.60
N SER A 38 23.86 40.71 13.09
CA SER A 38 24.32 39.43 12.56
C SER A 38 24.12 38.30 13.57
N SER A 39 22.95 37.68 13.55
CA SER A 39 22.74 36.35 14.12
C SER A 39 22.91 35.34 13.00
N PRO A 40 23.72 34.28 13.17
CA PRO A 40 23.81 33.22 12.16
C PRO A 40 22.41 32.64 11.97
N GLY A 41 21.86 32.85 10.77
CA GLY A 41 20.53 32.39 10.38
C GLY A 41 20.49 30.87 10.47
N LEU A 42 19.82 30.36 11.49
CA LEU A 42 19.41 28.97 11.56
C LEU A 42 18.33 28.79 10.51
N GLU A 43 18.70 28.33 9.31
CA GLU A 43 17.69 27.87 8.35
C GLU A 43 16.88 26.74 9.01
N PRO A 44 15.55 26.81 9.01
CA PRO A 44 14.72 25.78 9.59
C PRO A 44 14.93 24.47 8.82
N VAL A 45 15.64 23.52 9.43
CA VAL A 45 15.73 22.15 8.92
C VAL A 45 14.38 21.49 9.11
N ILE A 46 13.59 21.39 8.04
CA ILE A 46 12.34 20.64 8.04
C ILE A 46 12.68 19.15 8.00
N THR A 47 12.66 18.49 9.15
CA THR A 47 12.76 17.03 9.22
C THR A 47 11.41 16.40 8.93
N VAL A 48 11.33 15.64 7.84
CA VAL A 48 10.15 14.84 7.49
C VAL A 48 10.24 13.50 8.22
N SER A 49 9.13 13.05 8.82
CA SER A 49 9.05 11.73 9.44
C SER A 49 9.18 10.60 8.40
N ALA A 50 9.82 9.49 8.75
CA ALA A 50 9.95 8.32 7.88
C ALA A 50 8.60 7.81 7.34
N ASP A 51 7.56 7.80 8.17
CA ASP A 51 6.21 7.33 7.78
C ASP A 51 5.58 8.19 6.67
N ALA A 52 5.72 9.52 6.77
CA ALA A 52 5.23 10.44 5.75
C ALA A 52 5.97 10.26 4.42
N GLN A 53 7.27 9.96 4.48
CA GLN A 53 8.04 9.64 3.28
C GLN A 53 7.57 8.34 2.64
N GLN A 54 7.41 7.26 3.43
CA GLN A 54 6.96 5.97 2.94
C GLN A 54 5.55 6.07 2.30
N ALA A 55 4.66 6.89 2.87
CA ALA A 55 3.35 7.16 2.30
C ALA A 55 3.44 7.92 0.96
N ALA A 56 4.32 8.92 0.85
CA ALA A 56 4.54 9.66 -0.39
C ALA A 56 5.12 8.77 -1.50
N ASP A 57 6.10 7.94 -1.17
CA ASP A 57 6.71 6.98 -2.10
C ASP A 57 5.66 5.97 -2.59
N GLY A 58 4.81 5.48 -1.69
CA GLY A 58 3.67 4.61 -2.04
C GLY A 58 2.68 5.26 -3.01
N GLN A 59 2.32 6.53 -2.79
CA GLN A 59 1.45 7.27 -3.70
C GLN A 59 2.09 7.44 -5.08
N TYR A 60 3.38 7.79 -5.12
CA TYR A 60 4.08 8.00 -6.37
C TYR A 60 4.20 6.71 -7.18
N THR A 61 4.57 5.60 -6.52
CA THR A 61 4.62 4.27 -7.13
C THR A 61 3.25 3.85 -7.65
N GLN A 62 2.17 4.11 -6.91
CA GLN A 62 0.83 3.83 -7.39
C GLN A 62 0.46 4.67 -8.62
N LEU A 63 0.89 5.92 -8.69
CA LEU A 63 0.73 6.75 -9.88
C LEU A 63 1.54 6.20 -11.05
N LEU A 64 2.79 5.78 -10.87
CA LEU A 64 3.61 5.14 -11.91
C LEU A 64 3.02 3.80 -12.40
N ALA A 65 2.43 3.02 -11.51
CA ALA A 65 1.75 1.79 -11.89
C ALA A 65 0.52 2.10 -12.76
N GLY A 66 -0.24 3.15 -12.42
CA GLY A 66 -1.47 3.54 -13.13
C GLY A 66 -1.28 4.41 -14.37
N LEU A 67 -0.23 5.24 -14.41
CA LEU A 67 0.02 6.28 -15.41
C LEU A 67 1.35 6.07 -16.11
N ASP A 68 1.53 6.69 -17.27
CA ASP A 68 2.83 6.78 -17.91
C ASP A 68 3.74 7.74 -17.12
N ALA A 69 5.03 7.39 -16.98
CA ALA A 69 6.03 8.25 -16.35
C ALA A 69 6.05 9.65 -16.99
N GLN A 70 5.87 9.75 -18.30
CA GLN A 70 5.79 11.02 -19.01
C GLN A 70 4.60 11.88 -18.53
N ILE A 71 3.44 11.26 -18.29
CA ILE A 71 2.24 11.95 -17.78
C ILE A 71 2.48 12.49 -16.37
N ILE A 72 3.23 11.75 -15.56
CA ILE A 72 3.59 12.20 -14.21
C ILE A 72 4.48 13.43 -14.29
N PHE A 73 5.49 13.44 -15.16
CA PHE A 73 6.39 14.58 -15.31
C PHE A 73 5.72 15.83 -15.88
N GLU A 74 4.86 15.69 -16.89
CA GLU A 74 4.17 16.83 -17.50
C GLU A 74 3.13 17.46 -16.54
N GLY A 75 2.61 16.69 -15.57
CA GLY A 75 1.66 17.16 -14.57
C GLY A 75 2.25 17.58 -13.21
N ALA A 76 3.48 17.16 -12.87
CA ALA A 76 4.05 17.26 -11.52
C ALA A 76 4.53 18.66 -11.09
N GLY A 77 4.22 19.73 -11.81
CA GLY A 77 4.51 21.10 -11.36
C GLY A 77 3.83 21.53 -10.05
N THR A 78 2.99 20.66 -9.45
CA THR A 78 2.23 20.96 -8.22
C THR A 78 2.42 19.97 -7.08
N THR A 79 3.06 18.82 -7.29
CA THR A 79 3.34 17.86 -6.21
C THR A 79 4.59 18.31 -5.47
N ALA A 80 4.42 18.84 -4.26
CA ALA A 80 5.53 19.28 -3.43
C ALA A 80 6.49 18.10 -3.19
N LEU A 81 7.68 18.19 -3.79
CA LEU A 81 8.77 17.25 -3.54
C LEU A 81 9.17 17.35 -2.06
N VAL A 82 8.85 16.30 -1.32
CA VAL A 82 9.20 16.17 0.09
C VAL A 82 10.72 15.93 0.19
N PRO A 83 11.49 16.74 0.95
CA PRO A 83 12.93 16.49 1.16
C PRO A 83 13.07 15.17 1.94
N ALA A 84 14.00 14.25 1.71
CA ALA A 84 15.36 14.26 1.18
C ALA A 84 16.30 13.45 2.12
N GLY A 85 15.88 12.31 2.70
CA GLY A 85 16.70 11.37 3.50
C GLY A 85 17.36 10.20 2.73
N ASN A 86 18.13 9.36 3.41
CA ASN A 86 19.29 8.61 2.87
C ASN A 86 19.10 7.40 1.93
N GLU A 87 17.92 7.12 1.37
CA GLU A 87 17.80 6.09 0.31
C GLU A 87 17.76 6.75 -1.08
N PRO A 88 18.33 6.12 -2.14
CA PRO A 88 18.26 6.63 -3.51
C PRO A 88 16.81 6.52 -4.00
N ARG A 89 16.06 7.56 -3.65
CA ARG A 89 14.60 7.68 -3.74
C ARG A 89 14.18 7.70 -5.20
N LEU A 90 13.14 6.94 -5.53
CA LEU A 90 12.37 6.96 -6.78
C LEU A 90 12.64 8.17 -7.70
N PRO A 91 12.45 9.44 -7.27
CA PRO A 91 12.76 10.64 -8.07
C PRO A 91 14.08 10.60 -8.84
N GLN A 92 15.16 10.11 -8.23
CA GLN A 92 16.48 10.04 -8.87
C GLN A 92 16.49 9.06 -10.03
N VAL A 93 15.95 7.85 -9.84
CA VAL A 93 15.84 6.82 -10.88
C VAL A 93 14.95 7.31 -12.02
N ILE A 94 13.83 7.94 -11.66
CA ILE A 94 12.86 8.45 -12.61
C ILE A 94 13.46 9.61 -13.42
N SER A 95 14.27 10.48 -12.79
CA SER A 95 14.97 11.56 -13.49
C SER A 95 16.03 11.07 -14.49
N GLN A 96 16.49 9.83 -14.35
CA GLN A 96 17.40 9.18 -15.30
C GLN A 96 16.66 8.49 -16.45
N LEU A 97 15.33 8.30 -16.35
CA LEU A 97 14.55 7.76 -17.45
C LEU A 97 14.49 8.77 -18.59
N PRO A 98 14.54 8.32 -19.85
CA PRO A 98 14.39 9.20 -21.00
C PRO A 98 12.99 9.81 -21.04
N LEU A 99 12.91 11.01 -21.60
CA LEU A 99 11.64 11.63 -21.94
C LEU A 99 11.04 10.98 -23.19
N ALA A 100 10.56 9.75 -23.02
CA ALA A 100 9.92 8.93 -24.04
C ALA A 100 8.62 8.33 -23.50
N THR A 101 7.70 7.96 -24.40
CA THR A 101 6.43 7.33 -24.01
C THR A 101 6.63 5.86 -23.66
N PHE A 102 6.25 5.48 -22.44
CA PHE A 102 6.44 4.14 -21.90
C PHE A 102 5.17 3.30 -22.01
N LYS A 103 5.21 2.29 -22.87
CA LYS A 103 4.10 1.37 -23.10
C LYS A 103 4.17 0.16 -22.18
N PRO A 104 3.04 -0.44 -21.77
CA PRO A 104 3.05 -1.73 -21.08
C PRO A 104 3.83 -2.77 -21.89
N ALA A 105 4.74 -3.48 -21.21
CA ALA A 105 5.64 -4.46 -21.81
C ALA A 105 5.36 -5.85 -21.26
N GLY A 106 5.00 -6.79 -22.14
CA GLY A 106 4.68 -8.17 -21.77
C GLY A 106 3.40 -8.34 -20.94
N PRO A 107 3.12 -9.58 -20.49
CA PRO A 107 2.01 -9.86 -19.58
C PRO A 107 2.16 -9.09 -18.27
N GLN A 108 1.13 -8.35 -17.87
CA GLN A 108 1.12 -7.59 -16.62
C GLN A 108 0.60 -8.48 -15.49
N ILE A 109 1.42 -8.70 -14.46
CA ILE A 109 1.07 -9.53 -13.32
C ILE A 109 1.12 -8.68 -12.06
N GLN A 110 -0.05 -8.45 -11.46
CA GLN A 110 -0.13 -7.69 -10.22
C GLN A 110 0.66 -8.38 -9.10
N PRO A 111 1.36 -7.60 -8.25
CA PRO A 111 1.36 -6.14 -8.16
C PRO A 111 2.31 -5.41 -9.11
N VAL A 112 3.04 -6.11 -9.97
CA VAL A 112 4.12 -5.52 -10.77
C VAL A 112 3.61 -5.04 -12.12
N VAL A 113 3.91 -3.78 -12.43
CA VAL A 113 3.67 -3.18 -13.74
C VAL A 113 5.00 -2.99 -14.44
N VAL A 114 5.14 -3.57 -15.63
CA VAL A 114 6.37 -3.48 -16.45
C VAL A 114 6.08 -2.66 -17.69
N ARG A 115 6.91 -1.66 -17.96
CA ARG A 115 6.77 -0.80 -19.12
C ARG A 115 8.10 -0.65 -19.85
N SER A 116 8.02 -0.42 -21.15
CA SER A 116 9.17 -0.21 -22.03
C SER A 116 9.02 1.02 -22.91
N ALA A 117 10.16 1.63 -23.23
CA ALA A 117 10.29 2.65 -24.26
C ALA A 117 11.52 2.34 -25.12
N GLN A 118 11.47 2.70 -26.40
CA GLN A 118 12.62 2.60 -27.30
C GLN A 118 13.14 4.00 -27.59
N LEU A 119 14.45 4.19 -27.48
CA LEU A 119 15.11 5.45 -27.80
C LEU A 119 16.47 5.16 -28.45
N GLY A 120 16.59 5.49 -29.74
CA GLY A 120 17.79 5.19 -30.51
C GLY A 120 18.01 3.67 -30.66
N SER A 121 19.19 3.20 -30.29
CA SER A 121 19.55 1.78 -30.27
C SER A 121 19.26 1.10 -28.94
N SER A 122 18.80 1.84 -27.94
CA SER A 122 18.56 1.31 -26.59
C SER A 122 17.08 1.08 -26.34
N THR A 123 16.77 0.04 -25.57
CA THR A 123 15.45 -0.19 -25.00
C THR A 123 15.50 0.11 -23.51
N TRP A 124 14.62 0.97 -23.04
CA TRP A 124 14.48 1.33 -21.63
C TRP A 124 13.34 0.52 -21.03
N LEU A 125 13.58 -0.08 -19.88
CA LEU A 125 12.59 -0.84 -19.13
C LEU A 125 12.50 -0.31 -17.72
N TYR A 126 11.29 -0.29 -17.17
CA TYR A 126 11.11 -0.24 -15.74
C TYR A 126 10.00 -1.18 -15.26
N ALA A 127 10.14 -1.63 -14.03
CA ALA A 127 9.18 -2.43 -13.30
C ALA A 127 8.86 -1.73 -11.97
N VAL A 128 7.58 -1.53 -11.71
CA VAL A 128 7.08 -0.85 -10.51
C VAL A 128 6.25 -1.83 -9.72
N ASN A 129 6.53 -1.96 -8.42
CA ASN A 129 5.72 -2.77 -7.51
C ASN A 129 4.62 -1.91 -6.89
N GLY A 130 3.37 -2.07 -7.31
CA GLY A 130 2.23 -1.31 -6.76
C GLY A 130 1.73 -1.77 -5.38
N SER A 131 2.42 -2.70 -4.71
CA SER A 131 2.11 -3.24 -3.39
C SER A 131 3.19 -2.83 -2.40
N SER A 132 2.84 -2.68 -1.11
CA SER A 132 3.84 -2.41 -0.07
C SER A 132 4.57 -3.67 0.43
N LEU A 133 4.25 -4.86 -0.11
CA LEU A 133 5.02 -6.09 0.14
C LEU A 133 6.21 -6.18 -0.83
N PRO A 134 7.38 -6.65 -0.37
CA PRO A 134 8.48 -6.95 -1.26
C PRO A 134 8.14 -8.15 -2.17
N VAL A 135 8.60 -8.10 -3.42
CA VAL A 135 8.41 -9.15 -4.42
C VAL A 135 9.70 -9.43 -5.18
N ALA A 136 9.95 -10.70 -5.49
CA ALA A 136 10.96 -11.09 -6.45
C ALA A 136 10.33 -11.17 -7.84
N VAL A 137 10.99 -10.57 -8.83
CA VAL A 137 10.51 -10.52 -10.22
C VAL A 137 11.52 -11.22 -11.11
N GLU A 138 11.02 -12.09 -11.99
CA GLU A 138 11.79 -12.65 -13.10
C GLU A 138 11.14 -12.21 -14.42
N LEU A 139 11.90 -11.52 -15.27
CA LEU A 139 11.48 -11.16 -16.62
C LEU A 139 12.19 -12.03 -17.63
N VAL A 140 11.44 -12.55 -18.59
CA VAL A 140 11.98 -13.15 -19.81
C VAL A 140 11.92 -12.10 -20.91
N LEU A 141 13.07 -11.80 -21.49
CA LEU A 141 13.27 -10.80 -22.53
C LEU A 141 13.54 -11.48 -23.87
N ASP A 142 12.92 -11.00 -24.94
CA ASP A 142 13.26 -11.39 -26.30
C ASP A 142 14.44 -10.55 -26.79
N CYS A 143 15.63 -10.87 -26.28
CA CYS A 143 16.91 -10.31 -26.70
C CYS A 143 18.05 -11.30 -26.46
N PRO A 144 19.18 -11.18 -27.18
CA PRO A 144 20.36 -12.01 -26.94
C PRO A 144 20.90 -11.86 -25.52
N ALA A 145 21.40 -12.95 -24.92
CA ALA A 145 22.02 -12.92 -23.59
C ALA A 145 23.29 -12.08 -23.51
N THR A 146 23.87 -11.72 -24.66
CA THR A 146 25.00 -10.79 -24.78
C THR A 146 24.59 -9.33 -24.65
N THR A 147 23.29 -9.02 -24.59
CA THR A 147 22.78 -7.65 -24.41
C THR A 147 23.25 -7.11 -23.06
N VAL A 148 23.84 -5.93 -23.05
CA VAL A 148 24.26 -5.27 -21.80
C VAL A 148 23.04 -4.61 -21.16
N ALA A 149 22.77 -4.93 -19.89
CA ALA A 149 21.74 -4.28 -19.09
C ALA A 149 22.39 -3.38 -18.02
N ARG A 150 22.22 -2.07 -18.17
CA ARG A 150 22.70 -1.07 -17.21
C ARG A 150 21.56 -0.66 -16.30
N LEU A 151 21.72 -0.88 -15.00
CA LEU A 151 20.73 -0.49 -14.01
C LEU A 151 20.79 1.04 -13.78
N LEU A 152 19.64 1.66 -13.52
CA LEU A 152 19.55 3.10 -13.22
C LEU A 152 19.47 3.39 -11.71
N THR A 153 19.16 2.36 -10.91
CA THR A 153 19.05 2.47 -9.45
C THR A 153 20.40 2.38 -8.75
N ASP A 154 21.33 1.61 -9.31
CA ASP A 154 22.72 1.50 -8.85
C ASP A 154 23.67 1.55 -10.05
N ALA A 155 24.91 1.97 -9.81
CA ALA A 155 25.97 1.96 -10.83
C ALA A 155 26.36 0.54 -11.30
N ASP A 156 25.73 -0.50 -10.74
CA ASP A 156 25.99 -1.89 -11.04
C ASP A 156 25.24 -2.36 -12.29
N SER A 157 25.96 -3.02 -13.19
CA SER A 157 25.35 -3.75 -14.30
C SER A 157 24.73 -5.05 -13.80
N THR A 158 23.48 -5.33 -14.16
CA THR A 158 22.87 -6.64 -13.90
C THR A 158 23.16 -7.58 -15.06
N SER A 159 23.69 -8.78 -14.79
CA SER A 159 23.96 -9.76 -15.84
C SER A 159 22.69 -10.48 -16.28
N LEU A 160 22.39 -10.41 -17.58
CA LEU A 160 21.34 -11.22 -18.20
C LEU A 160 21.78 -12.68 -18.28
N ARG A 161 20.91 -13.61 -17.88
CA ARG A 161 21.16 -15.05 -18.01
C ARG A 161 20.50 -15.55 -19.29
N ALA A 162 21.15 -16.47 -20.00
CA ALA A 162 20.51 -17.12 -21.14
C ALA A 162 19.30 -17.93 -20.70
N ALA A 163 18.17 -17.77 -21.39
CA ALA A 163 16.96 -18.57 -21.20
C ALA A 163 16.91 -19.72 -22.23
N PRO A 164 16.23 -20.85 -21.95
CA PRO A 164 15.98 -21.85 -22.99
C PRO A 164 15.20 -21.22 -24.14
N GLY A 165 15.82 -21.14 -25.33
CA GLY A 165 15.26 -20.44 -26.50
C GLY A 165 16.15 -19.28 -26.97
N LYS A 166 15.55 -18.28 -27.63
CA LYS A 166 16.25 -17.06 -28.11
C LYS A 166 16.20 -15.89 -27.12
N GLY A 167 15.75 -16.14 -25.89
CA GLY A 167 15.53 -15.10 -24.89
C GLY A 167 16.63 -15.01 -23.82
N SER A 168 16.54 -13.92 -23.05
CA SER A 168 17.33 -13.66 -21.86
C SER A 168 16.43 -13.62 -20.63
N ARG A 169 16.98 -13.88 -19.45
CA ARG A 169 16.30 -13.76 -18.16
C ARG A 169 17.02 -12.77 -17.27
N VAL A 170 16.24 -11.92 -16.61
CA VAL A 170 16.72 -11.05 -15.54
C VAL A 170 15.85 -11.27 -14.31
N ARG A 171 16.51 -11.44 -13.15
CA ARG A 171 15.85 -11.60 -11.86
C ARG A 171 16.31 -10.49 -10.93
N PHE A 172 15.37 -9.84 -10.26
CA PHE A 172 15.63 -8.77 -9.32
C PHE A 172 14.57 -8.78 -8.21
N GLU A 173 14.86 -8.06 -7.12
CA GLU A 173 13.94 -7.89 -6.00
C GLU A 173 13.43 -6.44 -6.00
N LEU A 174 12.12 -6.29 -5.81
CA LEU A 174 11.47 -5.01 -5.62
C LEU A 174 11.02 -4.90 -4.17
N ALA A 175 11.48 -3.87 -3.48
CA ALA A 175 10.91 -3.50 -2.19
C ALA A 175 9.41 -3.16 -2.32
N GLY A 176 8.73 -3.05 -1.18
CA GLY A 176 7.38 -2.52 -1.14
C GLY A 176 7.34 -1.11 -1.73
N ASN A 177 6.45 -0.89 -2.69
CA ASN A 177 6.37 0.35 -3.47
C ASN A 177 7.68 0.69 -4.22
N GLY A 178 8.51 -0.31 -4.51
CA GLY A 178 9.80 -0.13 -5.18
C GLY A 178 9.72 0.05 -6.69
N LEU A 179 10.83 0.53 -7.26
CA LEU A 179 11.05 0.72 -8.69
C LEU A 179 12.37 0.06 -9.08
N TRP A 180 12.35 -0.70 -10.17
CA TRP A 180 13.54 -1.19 -10.86
C TRP A 180 13.52 -0.61 -12.26
N ALA A 181 14.66 -0.10 -12.75
CA ALA A 181 14.75 0.44 -14.10
C ALA A 181 16.12 0.17 -14.70
N ALA A 182 16.13 -0.18 -15.99
CA ALA A 182 17.35 -0.52 -16.71
C ALA A 182 17.32 -0.03 -18.17
N GLU A 183 18.49 0.31 -18.67
CA GLU A 183 18.78 0.51 -20.09
C GLU A 183 19.35 -0.78 -20.66
N LEU A 184 18.77 -1.27 -21.77
CA LEU A 184 19.27 -2.39 -22.54
C LEU A 184 19.92 -1.88 -23.83
N ASP A 185 21.18 -2.25 -24.07
CA ASP A 185 21.90 -2.02 -25.33
C ASP A 185 21.42 -3.01 -26.41
N SER A 186 20.14 -2.93 -26.74
CA SER A 186 19.52 -3.69 -27.82
C SER A 186 18.24 -3.00 -28.26
N ALA A 187 18.19 -2.64 -29.53
CA ALA A 187 16.98 -2.13 -30.14
C ALA A 187 15.97 -3.26 -30.28
N GLY A 188 14.74 -3.04 -29.83
CA GLY A 188 13.67 -4.03 -30.00
C GLY A 188 13.58 -5.08 -28.90
N ALA A 189 14.36 -4.97 -27.81
CA ALA A 189 14.16 -5.83 -26.66
C ALA A 189 12.71 -5.72 -26.18
N SER A 190 12.05 -6.86 -25.97
CA SER A 190 10.66 -6.90 -25.51
C SER A 190 10.50 -7.90 -24.38
N VAL A 191 9.53 -7.68 -23.51
CA VAL A 191 9.23 -8.58 -22.39
C VAL A 191 8.25 -9.64 -22.89
N SER A 192 8.67 -10.90 -22.92
CA SER A 192 7.84 -12.02 -23.36
C SER A 192 7.09 -12.67 -22.21
N GLU A 193 7.69 -12.73 -21.03
CA GLU A 193 7.09 -13.30 -19.81
C GLU A 193 7.50 -12.49 -18.59
N THR A 194 6.57 -12.37 -17.65
CA THR A 194 6.77 -11.77 -16.33
C THR A 194 6.39 -12.81 -15.30
N GLN A 195 7.24 -13.07 -14.32
CA GLN A 195 6.92 -13.91 -13.16
C GLN A 195 7.12 -13.09 -11.88
N VAL A 196 6.16 -13.15 -10.98
CA VAL A 196 6.19 -12.46 -9.70
C VAL A 196 6.08 -13.49 -8.59
N MET A 197 7.02 -13.45 -7.65
CA MET A 197 7.09 -14.36 -6.53
C MET A 197 7.10 -13.56 -5.24
N PHE A 198 6.30 -13.99 -4.27
CA PHE A 198 6.37 -13.50 -2.90
C PHE A 198 7.24 -14.43 -2.07
N ALA A 199 7.95 -13.90 -1.09
CA ALA A 199 8.64 -14.72 -0.12
C ALA A 199 7.62 -15.54 0.72
N ASP A 200 7.97 -16.78 1.04
CA ASP A 200 7.10 -17.67 1.83
C ASP A 200 6.73 -17.07 3.19
N GLU A 201 7.67 -16.33 3.79
CA GLU A 201 7.47 -15.62 5.07
C GLU A 201 6.38 -14.54 4.95
N VAL A 202 6.37 -13.80 3.85
CA VAL A 202 5.37 -12.76 3.58
C VAL A 202 3.99 -13.38 3.37
N LEU A 203 3.92 -14.51 2.64
CA LEU A 203 2.67 -15.25 2.46
C LEU A 203 2.16 -15.83 3.78
N ALA A 204 3.05 -16.35 4.63
CA ALA A 204 2.70 -16.85 5.94
C ALA A 204 2.14 -15.76 6.87
N ASP A 205 2.78 -14.59 6.93
CA ASP A 205 2.29 -13.44 7.69
C ASP A 205 0.90 -12.99 7.18
N MET A 206 0.75 -12.85 5.87
CA MET A 206 -0.54 -12.45 5.30
C MET A 206 -1.64 -13.46 5.62
N LYS A 207 -1.37 -14.76 5.52
CA LYS A 207 -2.30 -15.81 5.93
C LYS A 207 -2.68 -15.69 7.41
N GLN A 208 -1.70 -15.49 8.28
CA GLN A 208 -1.93 -15.30 9.71
C GLN A 208 -2.82 -14.09 9.99
N ARG A 209 -2.62 -12.97 9.28
CA ARG A 209 -3.47 -11.79 9.38
C ARG A 209 -4.90 -12.07 8.92
N ILE A 210 -5.09 -12.84 7.84
CA ILE A 210 -6.41 -13.27 7.38
C ILE A 210 -7.12 -14.14 8.43
N ASP A 211 -6.42 -15.12 9.00
CA ASP A 211 -6.97 -16.02 10.01
C ASP A 211 -7.34 -15.27 11.30
N ARG A 212 -6.49 -14.31 11.71
CA ARG A 212 -6.77 -13.42 12.85
C ARG A 212 -7.99 -12.53 12.58
N LEU A 213 -8.09 -11.95 11.38
CA LEU A 213 -9.23 -11.13 10.98
C LEU A 213 -10.54 -11.95 11.02
N GLN A 214 -10.52 -13.17 10.52
CA GLN A 214 -11.66 -14.09 10.58
C GLN A 214 -12.06 -14.45 12.01
N THR A 215 -11.08 -14.68 12.87
CA THR A 215 -11.31 -15.02 14.28
C THR A 215 -11.93 -13.84 15.02
N ASN A 216 -11.37 -12.64 14.87
CA ASN A 216 -11.87 -11.42 15.50
C ASN A 216 -13.30 -11.08 15.01
N MET A 217 -13.59 -11.29 13.72
CA MET A 217 -14.94 -11.13 13.18
C MET A 217 -15.94 -12.12 13.80
N LYS A 218 -15.57 -13.39 13.96
CA LYS A 218 -16.44 -14.40 14.60
C LYS A 218 -16.73 -14.05 16.05
N SER A 219 -15.72 -13.61 16.82
CA SER A 219 -15.89 -13.16 18.20
C SER A 219 -16.81 -11.94 18.27
N ALA A 220 -16.62 -10.95 17.41
CA ALA A 220 -17.46 -9.76 17.31
C ALA A 220 -18.93 -10.08 16.96
N ALA A 221 -19.17 -11.09 16.12
CA ALA A 221 -20.52 -11.53 15.79
C ALA A 221 -21.21 -12.25 16.98
N GLN A 222 -20.43 -12.94 17.81
CA GLN A 222 -20.93 -13.68 18.98
C GLN A 222 -21.16 -12.79 20.20
N SER A 223 -20.36 -11.73 20.37
CA SER A 223 -20.47 -10.79 21.48
C SER A 223 -21.68 -9.86 21.37
N ARG A 224 -22.43 -9.90 20.26
CA ARG A 224 -23.59 -9.04 20.05
C ARG A 224 -24.59 -9.21 21.19
N PRO A 225 -24.78 -8.20 22.06
CA PRO A 225 -25.77 -8.29 23.11
C PRO A 225 -27.13 -8.51 22.45
N ARG A 226 -27.86 -9.54 22.89
CA ARG A 226 -29.27 -9.71 22.55
C ARG A 226 -30.03 -8.55 23.19
N LEU A 227 -29.99 -7.39 22.56
CA LEU A 227 -30.74 -6.22 22.99
C LEU A 227 -32.21 -6.62 23.01
N SER A 228 -32.80 -6.51 24.20
CA SER A 228 -34.25 -6.66 24.40
C SER A 228 -34.99 -5.74 23.40
N PRO A 229 -36.10 -6.20 22.78
CA PRO A 229 -36.88 -5.41 21.84
C PRO A 229 -37.31 -4.04 22.38
N GLU A 230 -37.42 -3.87 23.71
CA GLU A 230 -37.79 -2.59 24.34
C GLU A 230 -36.72 -1.49 24.18
N THR A 231 -35.44 -1.84 24.29
CA THR A 231 -34.34 -0.85 24.12
C THR A 231 -34.17 -0.36 22.68
N ARG A 232 -34.65 -1.12 21.70
CA ARG A 232 -34.55 -0.78 20.27
C ARG A 232 -35.47 0.38 19.87
N ALA A 233 -36.55 0.62 20.62
CA ALA A 233 -37.46 1.74 20.38
C ALA A 233 -36.89 3.08 20.88
N GLN A 234 -36.08 3.07 21.93
CA GLN A 234 -35.60 4.28 22.62
C GLN A 234 -34.32 4.87 21.99
N ALA A 235 -33.49 4.05 21.33
CA ALA A 235 -32.22 4.47 20.74
C ALA A 235 -32.33 5.27 19.42
N LYS A 236 -33.52 5.35 18.79
CA LYS A 236 -33.70 6.12 17.53
C LYS A 236 -33.71 7.63 17.72
N ASN A 237 -33.83 8.15 18.95
CA ASN A 237 -34.05 9.58 19.20
C ASN A 237 -32.79 10.41 19.49
N SER A 238 -31.62 9.82 19.65
CA SER A 238 -30.41 10.52 20.16
C SER A 238 -29.24 10.60 19.17
N ARG A 239 -29.42 10.22 17.90
CA ARG A 239 -28.32 9.98 16.93
C ARG A 239 -27.68 11.24 16.31
N GLY A 240 -27.99 12.44 16.79
CA GLY A 240 -27.66 13.69 16.09
C GLY A 240 -26.40 14.47 16.48
N ALA A 241 -25.76 14.24 17.64
CA ALA A 241 -24.97 15.34 18.23
C ALA A 241 -23.48 15.11 18.53
N LEU A 242 -22.89 13.91 18.38
CA LEU A 242 -21.49 13.70 18.80
C LEU A 242 -20.76 12.72 17.87
N GLN A 243 -20.07 13.22 16.83
CA GLN A 243 -19.34 12.36 15.88
C GLN A 243 -17.85 12.71 15.66
N ALA A 244 -17.28 13.74 16.27
CA ALA A 244 -15.88 14.10 16.03
C ALA A 244 -14.90 13.78 17.17
N ALA A 245 -15.34 13.73 18.44
CA ALA A 245 -14.45 13.59 19.60
C ALA A 245 -14.46 12.21 20.30
N ALA A 246 -15.19 11.22 19.76
CA ALA A 246 -15.48 9.96 20.46
C ALA A 246 -14.61 8.76 20.04
N TRP A 247 -13.71 8.91 19.07
CA TRP A 247 -13.11 7.76 18.39
C TRP A 247 -12.09 7.00 19.25
N GLU A 248 -11.31 7.67 20.12
CA GLU A 248 -10.35 7.01 21.03
C GLU A 248 -11.01 6.30 22.22
N MET A 249 -12.19 6.74 22.68
CA MET A 249 -12.95 6.02 23.71
C MET A 249 -13.81 4.89 23.14
N THR A 250 -14.22 4.96 21.87
CA THR A 250 -15.08 3.94 21.25
C THR A 250 -14.36 2.59 21.08
N VAL A 251 -13.03 2.56 20.89
CA VAL A 251 -12.29 1.28 20.74
C VAL A 251 -12.29 0.45 22.04
N ARG A 252 -12.49 1.07 23.21
CA ARG A 252 -12.70 0.38 24.50
C ARG A 252 -14.17 0.29 24.94
N GLN A 253 -15.09 0.99 24.25
CA GLN A 253 -16.55 0.98 24.50
C GLN A 253 -17.36 0.39 23.32
N ALA A 254 -16.73 -0.36 22.41
CA ALA A 254 -17.37 -0.97 21.25
C ALA A 254 -18.19 -2.21 21.64
N ASP A 255 -19.22 -2.05 22.47
CA ASP A 255 -20.05 -3.17 22.92
C ASP A 255 -21.06 -3.66 21.86
N SER A 256 -21.12 -3.07 20.67
CA SER A 256 -21.76 -3.73 19.53
C SER A 256 -21.48 -3.03 18.21
N PHE A 257 -20.97 -3.77 17.23
CA PHE A 257 -21.10 -3.39 15.82
C PHE A 257 -22.58 -3.30 15.42
N ASP A 258 -22.97 -2.26 14.68
CA ASP A 258 -24.30 -2.20 14.08
C ASP A 258 -24.45 -3.30 13.01
N GLY A 259 -25.67 -3.68 12.67
CA GLY A 259 -25.94 -4.70 11.66
C GLY A 259 -25.34 -4.37 10.29
N ASP A 260 -25.23 -3.09 9.93
CA ASP A 260 -24.58 -2.66 8.69
C ASP A 260 -23.06 -2.84 8.73
N GLU A 261 -22.42 -2.55 9.85
CA GLU A 261 -20.98 -2.74 10.02
C GLU A 261 -20.62 -4.23 9.96
N VAL A 262 -21.39 -5.10 10.62
CA VAL A 262 -21.22 -6.55 10.53
C VAL A 262 -21.37 -7.05 9.10
N ARG A 263 -22.30 -6.48 8.31
CA ARG A 263 -22.45 -6.79 6.89
C ARG A 263 -21.21 -6.39 6.08
N GLN A 264 -20.69 -5.18 6.28
CA GLN A 264 -19.49 -4.69 5.59
C GLN A 264 -18.24 -5.51 5.98
N LEU A 265 -18.11 -5.86 7.26
CA LEU A 265 -17.03 -6.71 7.76
C LEU A 265 -17.08 -8.10 7.15
N THR A 266 -18.26 -8.74 7.16
CA THR A 266 -18.46 -10.05 6.52
C THR A 266 -18.06 -10.00 5.04
N LYS A 267 -18.51 -8.97 4.32
CA LYS A 267 -18.15 -8.77 2.92
C LYS A 267 -16.63 -8.65 2.73
N THR A 268 -15.98 -7.83 3.55
CA THR A 268 -14.52 -7.62 3.50
C THR A 268 -13.77 -8.92 3.73
N VAL A 269 -14.13 -9.68 4.76
CA VAL A 269 -13.49 -10.98 5.07
C VAL A 269 -13.69 -12.00 3.95
N SER A 270 -14.90 -12.07 3.38
CA SER A 270 -15.17 -12.93 2.22
C SER A 270 -14.35 -12.52 1.00
N SER A 271 -14.24 -11.22 0.71
CA SER A 271 -13.44 -10.71 -0.41
C SER A 271 -11.96 -10.99 -0.23
N VAL A 272 -11.41 -10.80 0.98
CA VAL A 272 -10.01 -11.13 1.32
C VAL A 272 -9.74 -12.61 1.13
N LYS A 273 -10.63 -13.47 1.63
CA LYS A 273 -10.48 -14.92 1.49
C LYS A 273 -10.51 -15.36 0.02
N LEU A 274 -11.45 -14.82 -0.77
CA LEU A 274 -11.54 -15.13 -2.19
C LEU A 274 -10.28 -14.70 -2.95
N ALA A 275 -9.81 -13.47 -2.70
CA ALA A 275 -8.57 -12.98 -3.33
C ALA A 275 -7.36 -13.85 -2.96
N TRP A 276 -7.31 -14.37 -1.72
CA TRP A 276 -6.24 -15.27 -1.27
C TRP A 276 -6.29 -16.61 -2.02
N GLU A 277 -7.49 -17.20 -2.16
CA GLU A 277 -7.70 -18.47 -2.86
C GLU A 277 -7.37 -18.36 -4.36
N GLU A 278 -7.58 -17.19 -4.95
CA GLU A 278 -7.25 -16.89 -6.36
C GLU A 278 -5.79 -16.47 -6.58
N GLY A 279 -4.96 -16.38 -5.52
CA GLY A 279 -3.57 -15.93 -5.62
C GLY A 279 -3.41 -14.42 -5.89
N ARG A 280 -4.47 -13.61 -5.70
CA ARG A 280 -4.45 -12.14 -5.84
C ARG A 280 -3.92 -11.48 -4.57
N TYR A 281 -2.64 -11.71 -4.29
CA TYR A 281 -1.98 -11.30 -3.05
C TYR A 281 -1.93 -9.78 -2.85
N ALA A 282 -1.76 -8.99 -3.91
CA ALA A 282 -1.81 -7.53 -3.85
C ALA A 282 -3.19 -7.02 -3.39
N ASP A 283 -4.27 -7.63 -3.88
CA ASP A 283 -5.64 -7.29 -3.48
C ASP A 283 -5.88 -7.68 -2.01
N CYS A 284 -5.39 -8.86 -1.59
CA CYS A 284 -5.46 -9.31 -0.19
C CYS A 284 -4.86 -8.27 0.74
N GLN A 285 -3.62 -7.86 0.43
CA GLN A 285 -2.93 -6.86 1.22
C GLN A 285 -3.70 -5.54 1.27
N ARG A 286 -4.14 -5.02 0.12
CA ARG A 286 -4.87 -3.75 0.07
C ARG A 286 -6.12 -3.78 0.92
N MET A 287 -6.84 -4.90 0.93
CA MET A 287 -8.00 -5.09 1.80
C MET A 287 -7.61 -5.21 3.27
N LEU A 288 -6.51 -5.92 3.60
CA LEU A 288 -5.97 -6.04 4.96
C LEU A 288 -5.44 -4.72 5.53
N GLU A 289 -4.98 -3.82 4.67
CA GLU A 289 -4.56 -2.46 5.02
C GLU A 289 -5.74 -1.49 5.09
N GLY A 290 -6.92 -1.90 4.64
CA GLY A 290 -8.14 -1.10 4.75
C GLY A 290 -8.54 -0.85 6.20
N TYR A 291 -9.25 0.26 6.41
CA TYR A 291 -9.72 0.71 7.72
C TYR A 291 -10.31 -0.41 8.59
N TRP A 292 -11.24 -1.19 8.04
CA TRP A 292 -11.94 -2.25 8.78
C TRP A 292 -11.01 -3.38 9.23
N SER A 293 -10.08 -3.78 8.38
CA SER A 293 -9.13 -4.83 8.70
C SER A 293 -8.13 -4.36 9.74
N GLN A 294 -7.62 -3.13 9.62
CA GLN A 294 -6.74 -2.55 10.65
C GLN A 294 -7.46 -2.41 11.99
N LEU A 295 -8.70 -1.93 12.00
CA LEU A 295 -9.52 -1.81 13.21
C LEU A 295 -9.66 -3.17 13.90
N LEU A 296 -10.04 -4.23 13.17
CA LEU A 296 -10.17 -5.56 13.76
C LEU A 296 -8.83 -6.18 14.16
N LEU A 297 -7.76 -5.97 13.41
CA LEU A 297 -6.43 -6.50 13.74
C LEU A 297 -5.78 -5.78 14.94
N SER A 298 -6.17 -4.55 15.22
CA SER A 298 -5.73 -3.81 16.40
C SER A 298 -6.25 -4.42 17.72
N VAL A 299 -7.38 -5.14 17.67
CA VAL A 299 -7.91 -5.87 18.82
C VAL A 299 -6.96 -7.05 19.11
N PRO A 300 -6.33 -7.10 20.31
CA PRO A 300 -5.52 -8.24 20.71
C PRO A 300 -6.34 -9.53 20.54
N ALA A 301 -5.74 -10.57 19.97
CA ALA A 301 -6.40 -11.87 19.95
C ALA A 301 -6.68 -12.24 21.40
N GLU A 302 -7.96 -12.27 21.78
CA GLU A 302 -8.36 -12.61 23.14
C GLU A 302 -7.80 -14.00 23.41
N SER A 303 -6.87 -14.09 24.36
CA SER A 303 -6.24 -15.36 24.71
C SER A 303 -7.38 -16.33 25.02
N PRO A 304 -7.44 -17.52 24.37
CA PRO A 304 -8.55 -18.44 24.56
C PRO A 304 -8.72 -18.63 26.06
N PRO A 305 -9.96 -18.45 26.59
CA PRO A 305 -10.18 -18.45 28.03
C PRO A 305 -9.56 -19.73 28.56
N ALA A 306 -8.55 -19.59 29.43
CA ALA A 306 -7.80 -20.70 29.98
C ALA A 306 -8.83 -21.75 30.40
N SER A 307 -8.89 -22.86 29.65
CA SER A 307 -10.02 -23.77 29.78
C SER A 307 -10.03 -24.25 31.22
N SER A 308 -10.97 -23.74 32.02
CA SER A 308 -11.14 -24.19 33.39
C SER A 308 -11.22 -25.70 33.29
N PRO A 309 -10.34 -26.46 33.98
CA PRO A 309 -10.20 -27.89 33.76
C PRO A 309 -11.59 -28.50 33.85
N ARG A 310 -12.12 -28.95 32.70
CA ARG A 310 -13.46 -29.54 32.67
C ARG A 310 -13.42 -30.66 33.69
N PRO A 311 -14.26 -30.63 34.75
CA PRO A 311 -14.23 -31.67 35.76
C PRO A 311 -14.40 -33.01 35.03
N LYS A 312 -13.39 -33.88 35.17
CA LYS A 312 -13.34 -35.15 34.46
C LYS A 312 -14.66 -35.86 34.75
N MET A 313 -15.29 -36.42 33.71
CA MET A 313 -16.62 -37.06 33.81
C MET A 313 -16.70 -38.10 34.94
N THR A 314 -15.55 -38.66 35.32
CA THR A 314 -15.37 -39.56 36.46
C THR A 314 -15.73 -38.93 37.82
N GLU A 315 -15.54 -37.63 38.01
CA GLU A 315 -15.87 -36.92 39.26
C GLU A 315 -17.38 -36.67 39.39
N ARG A 316 -18.05 -36.34 38.26
CA ARG A 316 -19.52 -36.21 38.22
C ARG A 316 -20.25 -37.54 38.41
N LEU A 317 -19.68 -38.64 37.93
CA LEU A 317 -20.22 -39.99 38.18
C LEU A 317 -20.04 -40.40 39.64
N ARG A 318 -18.91 -40.04 40.27
CA ARG A 318 -18.62 -40.38 41.66
C ARG A 318 -19.57 -39.67 42.64
N ASP A 319 -19.97 -38.43 42.34
CA ASP A 319 -20.95 -37.69 43.16
C ASP A 319 -22.40 -38.17 42.99
N ARG A 320 -22.76 -38.78 41.85
CA ARG A 320 -24.08 -39.40 41.67
C ARG A 320 -24.21 -40.76 42.34
N LEU A 321 -23.10 -41.48 42.53
CA LEU A 321 -23.07 -42.76 43.23
C LEU A 321 -23.05 -42.64 44.76
N LYS A 322 -22.89 -41.41 45.30
CA LYS A 322 -22.89 -41.13 46.74
C LYS A 322 -24.23 -40.61 47.28
N ARG A 323 -25.24 -40.42 46.43
CA ARG A 323 -26.63 -40.13 46.83
C ARG A 323 -27.48 -41.37 46.59
#